data_AF-A0A1V5JCY9-F1
#
_entry.id   AF-A0A1V5JCY9-F1
#
_cell.length_a   1.000
_cell.length_b   1.000
_cell.length_c   1.000
_cell.angle_alpha   90.00
_cell.angle_beta   90.00
_cell.angle_gamma   90.00
#
_symmetry.space_group_name_H-M   'P 1'
#
loop_
_entity.id
_entity.type
_entity.pdbx_description
1 polymer ?
#
loop_
_entity_poly.entity_id
_entity_poly.type
_entity_poly.pdbx_seq_one_letter_code
_entity_poly.pdbx_strand_id
1 'polypeptide(L)'
;MIIPASNAAAWILVFLLGLGVANIFPLVFSLTVQKYPGRSNEISGLMMMAISGGALIPPVIGLVSDSLGVVPGMGVLLLCTVYLLIVSWIIIRKKLADI
;
A
#
# COMPACT_ATOMS: atom_id res chain seq x y z
N MET A 1 -15.71 9.08 17.47
CA MET A 1 -16.01 7.65 17.62
C MET A 1 -16.60 7.14 16.32
N ILE A 2 -15.76 6.83 15.33
CA ILE A 2 -16.17 6.10 14.12
C ILE A 2 -15.74 4.65 14.36
N ILE A 3 -16.58 3.92 15.07
CA ILE A 3 -16.46 2.47 15.26
C ILE A 3 -17.59 1.88 14.40
N PRO A 4 -17.34 0.81 13.61
CA PRO A 4 -18.33 0.26 12.69
C PRO A 4 -19.66 -0.01 13.40
N ALA A 5 -20.77 0.29 12.72
CA ALA A 5 -22.14 0.18 13.22
C ALA A 5 -22.53 -1.24 13.69
N SER A 6 -21.74 -2.27 13.33
CA SER A 6 -21.84 -3.64 13.83
C SER A 6 -20.53 -4.42 13.62
N ASN A 7 -20.26 -5.43 14.46
CA ASN A 7 -19.08 -6.31 14.31
C ASN A 7 -19.02 -6.97 12.92
N ALA A 8 -20.17 -7.32 12.35
CA ALA A 8 -20.26 -7.89 11.01
C ALA A 8 -19.78 -6.90 9.93
N ALA A 9 -20.14 -5.63 10.03
CA ALA A 9 -19.67 -4.59 9.10
C ALA A 9 -18.15 -4.42 9.16
N ALA A 10 -17.55 -4.53 10.35
CA ALA A 10 -16.09 -4.47 10.52
C ALA A 10 -15.38 -5.58 9.72
N TRP A 11 -15.83 -6.83 9.88
CA TRP A 11 -15.25 -7.97 9.18
C TRP A 11 -15.41 -7.89 7.66
N ILE A 12 -16.56 -7.44 7.19
CA ILE A 12 -16.81 -7.22 5.76
C ILE A 12 -15.86 -6.15 5.21
N LEU A 13 -15.67 -5.04 5.93
CA LEU A 13 -14.75 -3.97 5.51
C LEU A 13 -13.29 -4.44 5.48
N VAL A 14 -12.84 -5.22 6.48
CA VAL A 14 -11.49 -5.80 6.48
C VAL A 14 -11.31 -6.76 5.31
N PHE A 15 -12.32 -7.58 5.01
CA PHE A 15 -12.29 -8.48 3.86
C PHE A 15 -12.17 -7.70 2.54
N LEU A 16 -12.99 -6.67 2.35
CA LEU A 16 -12.93 -5.81 1.16
C LEU A 16 -11.60 -5.09 1.02
N LEU A 17 -11.05 -4.56 2.12
CA LEU A 17 -9.73 -3.92 2.14
C LEU A 17 -8.63 -4.90 1.78
N GLY A 18 -8.64 -6.11 2.37
CA GLY A 18 -7.69 -7.16 2.04
C GLY A 18 -7.73 -7.54 0.57
N LEU A 19 -8.93 -7.72 0.02
CA LEU A 19 -9.14 -8.07 -1.39
C LEU A 19 -8.65 -6.95 -2.33
N GLY A 20 -8.87 -5.68 -1.98
CA GLY A 20 -8.39 -4.55 -2.75
C GLY A 20 -6.86 -4.40 -2.74
N VAL A 21 -6.23 -4.52 -1.56
CA VAL A 21 -4.80 -4.26 -1.38
C VAL A 21 -3.92 -5.45 -1.82
N ALA A 22 -4.41 -6.69 -1.74
CA ALA A 22 -3.64 -7.90 -2.06
C ALA A 22 -3.02 -7.91 -3.47
N ASN A 23 -3.63 -7.20 -4.42
CA ASN A 23 -3.19 -7.18 -5.82
C ASN A 23 -2.04 -6.20 -6.10
N ILE A 24 -1.80 -5.23 -5.22
CA ILE A 24 -0.87 -4.12 -5.50
C ILE A 24 0.57 -4.62 -5.59
N PHE A 25 1.00 -5.45 -4.65
CA PHE A 25 2.36 -6.01 -4.63
C PHE A 25 2.68 -6.89 -5.87
N PRO A 26 1.90 -7.96 -6.18
CA PRO A 26 2.18 -8.79 -7.35
C PRO A 26 2.07 -8.02 -8.67
N LEU A 27 1.20 -7.01 -8.76
CA LEU A 27 1.14 -6.13 -9.92
C LEU A 27 2.45 -5.35 -10.11
N VAL A 28 2.95 -4.67 -9.08
CA VAL A 28 4.22 -3.92 -9.15
C VAL A 28 5.40 -4.85 -9.44
N PHE A 29 5.41 -6.03 -8.82
CA PHE A 29 6.41 -7.07 -9.05
C PHE A 29 6.43 -7.52 -10.52
N SER A 30 5.26 -7.87 -11.07
CA SER A 30 5.16 -8.34 -12.45
C SER A 30 5.57 -7.27 -13.47
N LEU A 31 5.23 -5.99 -13.23
CA LEU A 31 5.59 -4.87 -14.11
C LEU A 31 7.10 -4.61 -14.12
N THR A 32 7.74 -4.67 -12.95
CA THR A 32 9.18 -4.40 -12.81
C THR A 32 10.04 -5.52 -13.38
N VAL A 33 9.66 -6.79 -13.14
CA VAL A 33 10.35 -7.96 -13.70
C VAL A 33 10.21 -8.01 -15.23
N GLN A 34 9.03 -7.73 -15.78
CA GLN A 34 8.83 -7.68 -17.23
C GLN A 34 9.64 -6.56 -17.91
N LYS A 35 9.88 -5.44 -17.21
CA LYS A 35 10.67 -4.33 -17.74
C LYS A 35 12.17 -4.65 -17.81
N TYR A 36 12.67 -5.54 -16.95
CA TYR A 36 14.09 -5.87 -16.84
C TYR A 36 14.32 -7.39 -16.69
N PRO A 37 13.99 -8.19 -17.72
CA PRO A 37 14.00 -9.65 -17.63
C PRO A 37 15.39 -10.24 -17.31
N GLY A 38 16.47 -9.62 -17.82
CA GLY A 38 17.85 -10.09 -17.58
C GLY A 38 18.38 -9.88 -16.16
N ARG A 39 17.69 -9.07 -15.33
CA ARG A 39 18.10 -8.77 -13.93
C ARG A 39 16.97 -9.05 -12.93
N SER A 40 16.05 -9.93 -13.27
CA SER A 40 14.87 -10.26 -12.46
C SER A 40 15.22 -10.60 -11.00
N ASN A 41 16.28 -11.39 -10.80
CA ASN A 41 16.68 -11.88 -9.47
C ASN A 41 17.22 -10.76 -8.56
N GLU A 42 17.88 -9.74 -9.12
CA GLU A 42 18.37 -8.60 -8.37
C GLU A 42 17.22 -7.64 -8.02
N ILE A 43 16.29 -7.45 -8.96
CA ILE A 43 15.14 -6.55 -8.81
C ILE A 43 14.15 -7.12 -7.79
N SER A 44 13.89 -8.43 -7.82
CA SER A 44 13.06 -9.09 -6.82
C SER A 44 13.65 -8.98 -5.41
N GLY A 45 14.96 -9.19 -5.28
CA GLY A 45 15.70 -9.00 -4.02
C GLY A 45 15.61 -7.56 -3.50
N LEU A 46 15.81 -6.57 -4.38
CA LEU A 46 15.71 -5.15 -4.02
C LEU A 46 14.28 -4.76 -3.58
N MET A 47 13.26 -5.30 -4.23
CA MET A 47 11.86 -5.08 -3.84
C MET A 47 11.54 -5.66 -2.46
N MET A 48 12.00 -6.88 -2.15
CA MET A 48 11.82 -7.46 -0.82
C MET A 48 12.52 -6.63 0.27
N MET A 49 13.70 -6.10 -0.02
CA MET A 49 14.39 -5.16 0.87
C MET A 49 13.62 -3.84 1.04
N ALA A 50 12.94 -3.35 0.00
CA ALA A 50 12.08 -2.17 0.15
C ALA A 50 10.86 -2.44 1.06
N ILE A 51 10.31 -3.66 1.04
CA ILE A 51 9.19 -4.06 1.92
C ILE A 51 9.60 -4.00 3.39
N SER A 52 10.81 -4.45 3.73
CA SER A 52 11.29 -4.36 5.12
C SER A 52 11.41 -2.91 5.60
N GLY A 53 11.73 -1.97 4.71
CA GLY A 53 11.66 -0.53 4.99
C GLY A 53 10.25 -0.04 5.33
N GLY A 54 9.21 -0.68 4.79
CA GLY A 54 7.80 -0.40 5.10
C GLY A 54 7.38 -0.81 6.52
N ALA A 55 8.17 -1.64 7.21
CA ALA A 55 7.93 -2.01 8.61
C ALA A 55 8.03 -0.83 9.59
N LEU A 56 8.47 0.34 9.14
CA LEU A 56 8.45 1.57 9.91
C LEU A 56 7.04 2.18 10.05
N ILE A 57 6.10 1.83 9.16
CA ILE A 57 4.75 2.42 9.15
C ILE A 57 3.93 2.03 10.39
N PRO A 58 3.88 0.75 10.85
CA PRO A 58 3.13 0.38 12.05
C PRO A 58 3.59 1.08 13.34
N PRO A 59 4.91 1.22 13.62
CA PRO A 59 5.37 2.06 14.74
C PRO A 59 4.89 3.52 14.65
N VAL A 60 4.92 4.13 13.46
CA VAL A 60 4.42 5.50 13.26
C VAL A 60 2.92 5.58 13.54
N ILE A 61 2.12 4.61 13.07
CA ILE A 61 0.69 4.52 13.39
C ILE A 61 0.47 4.41 14.89
N GLY A 62 1.26 3.58 15.59
CA GLY A 62 1.21 3.42 17.03
C GLY A 62 1.45 4.73 17.77
N LEU A 63 2.57 5.41 17.48
CA LEU A 63 2.92 6.69 18.09
C LEU A 63 1.86 7.79 17.86
N VAL A 64 1.30 7.87 16.65
CA VAL A 64 0.23 8.83 16.33
C VAL A 64 -1.06 8.46 17.06
N SER A 65 -1.36 7.16 17.17
CA SER A 65 -2.55 6.66 17.86
C SER A 65 -2.49 6.91 19.36
N ASP A 66 -1.32 6.74 19.97
CA ASP A 66 -1.11 6.89 21.41
C ASP A 66 -1.19 8.36 21.85
N SER A 67 -0.87 9.30 20.95
CA SER A 67 -0.85 10.75 21.26
C SER A 67 -2.15 11.47 20.93
N LEU A 68 -2.80 11.13 19.79
CA LEU A 68 -3.96 11.85 19.26
C LEU A 68 -5.23 10.98 19.18
N GLY A 69 -5.13 9.70 19.54
CA GLY A 69 -6.21 8.70 19.46
C GLY A 69 -6.19 7.87 18.16
N VAL A 70 -6.98 6.80 18.14
CA VAL A 70 -6.97 5.80 17.05
C VAL A 70 -7.40 6.37 15.68
N VAL A 71 -8.31 7.35 15.67
CA VAL A 71 -8.84 7.94 14.43
C VAL A 71 -7.75 8.65 13.60
N PRO A 72 -6.94 9.57 14.16
CA PRO A 72 -5.81 10.15 13.42
C PRO A 72 -4.72 9.13 13.07
N GLY A 73 -4.53 8.07 13.87
CA GLY A 73 -3.63 6.96 13.51
C GLY A 73 -4.03 6.25 12.22
N MET A 74 -5.34 6.02 12.01
CA MET A 74 -5.87 5.49 10.75
C MET A 74 -5.67 6.45 9.57
N GLY A 75 -5.51 7.75 9.81
CA GLY A 75 -5.18 8.74 8.79
C GLY A 75 -3.84 8.48 8.10
N VAL A 76 -2.88 7.86 8.78
CA VAL A 76 -1.59 7.47 8.20
C VAL A 76 -1.77 6.41 7.10
N LEU A 77 -2.69 5.46 7.30
CA LEU A 77 -3.02 4.46 6.28
C LEU A 77 -3.67 5.12 5.05
N LEU A 78 -4.56 6.10 5.26
CA LEU A 78 -5.15 6.87 4.16
C LEU A 78 -4.08 7.62 3.37
N LEU A 79 -3.09 8.23 4.04
CA LEU A 79 -1.95 8.87 3.36
C LEU A 79 -1.16 7.88 2.50
N CYS A 80 -0.93 6.66 2.99
CA CYS A 80 -0.27 5.60 2.21
C CYS A 80 -1.10 5.21 0.97
N THR A 81 -2.41 5.09 1.10
CA THR A 81 -3.30 4.80 -0.04
C THR A 81 -3.28 5.94 -1.07
N VAL A 82 -3.31 7.20 -0.62
CA VAL A 82 -3.20 8.37 -1.51
C VAL A 82 -1.86 8.38 -2.25
N TYR A 83 -0.76 8.06 -1.56
CA TYR A 83 0.55 7.91 -2.20
C TYR A 83 0.53 6.85 -3.30
N LEU A 84 -0.04 5.66 -3.04
CA LEU A 84 -0.18 4.60 -4.05
C LEU A 84 -1.04 5.03 -5.25
N LEU A 85 -2.12 5.79 -5.01
CA LEU A 85 -2.95 6.34 -6.07
C LEU A 85 -2.19 7.34 -6.94
N ILE A 86 -1.41 8.24 -6.34
CA ILE A 86 -0.58 9.21 -7.07
C ILE A 86 0.46 8.48 -7.93
N VAL A 87 1.15 7.47 -7.38
CA VAL A 87 2.12 6.67 -8.13
C VAL A 87 1.46 5.95 -9.31
N SER A 88 0.31 5.32 -9.07
CA SER A 88 -0.47 4.67 -10.13
C SER A 88 -0.85 5.66 -11.24
N TRP A 89 -1.35 6.84 -10.86
CA TRP A 89 -1.71 7.90 -11.80
C TRP A 89 -0.52 8.38 -12.64
N ILE A 90 0.64 8.58 -12.02
CA ILE A 90 1.87 8.98 -12.72
C ILE A 90 2.30 7.91 -13.73
N ILE A 91 2.25 6.62 -13.35
CA ILE A 91 2.62 5.50 -14.24
C ILE A 91 1.68 5.45 -15.46
N ILE A 92 0.37 5.58 -15.23
CA ILE A 92 -0.63 5.60 -16.32
C ILE A 92 -0.38 6.78 -17.26
N ARG A 93 -0.09 7.97 -16.73
CA ARG A 93 0.17 9.17 -17.54
C ARG A 93 1.45 9.07 -18.35
N LYS A 94 2.53 8.49 -17.79
CA LYS A 94 3.77 8.23 -18.55
C LYS A 94 3.54 7.22 -19.67
N LYS A 95 2.83 6.14 -19.38
CA LYS A 95 2.49 5.12 -20.39
C LYS A 95 1.66 5.69 -21.54
N LEU A 96 0.85 6.72 -21.31
CA LEU A 96 0.08 7.41 -22.34
C LEU A 96 0.89 8.41 -23.18
N ALA A 97 1.99 8.95 -22.63
CA ALA A 97 2.83 9.93 -23.30
C ALA A 97 3.95 9.29 -24.16
N ASP A 98 4.26 8.01 -23.90
CA ASP A 98 5.21 7.20 -24.67
C ASP A 98 4.54 6.40 -25.82
N ILE A 99 3.24 6.60 -26.09
CA ILE A 99 2.48 6.05 -27.24
C ILE A 99 2.24 7.16 -28.25
#